data_AF-A0A4V1A010-F1
#
_entry.id   AF-A0A4V1A010-F1
#
_cell.length_a   1.000
_cell.length_b   1.000
_cell.length_c   1.000
_cell.angle_alpha   90.00
_cell.angle_beta   90.00
_cell.angle_gamma   90.00
#
_symmetry.space_group_name_H-M   'P 1'
#
loop_
_entity.id
_entity.type
_entity.pdbx_description
1 polymer ?
#
loop_
_entity_poly.entity_id
_entity_poly.type
_entity_poly.pdbx_seq_one_letter_code
_entity_poly.pdbx_strand_id
1 'polypeptide(L)'
;MGFFDDLVLPDEPSAEERSVVARLRPPGQDEGRYTPPVDRFVPVLLSQPVPAGEGPETRVMLTGWSVWPGSVTLHLAVFRRTRRQGGSDSGQSGLRVGLLLSDGRRVTSLDGTTTRRVPLTGADGEERAAQLDQAVGLIPLDPGLHHSHRSLFKTDVDLYLPELPPAGEATVVVEWPDEEIAETRVPVDADALRTAAGHAVEVWPGLEAPEPDEGPRTIIHMEVGGPPRFLAPPLTQRQTETLRREEEARQRCVPRPDWDGMRSDDWADPALIEARLGAGAPPEGHVGWSGGTPLHLTAEQGCADGILALLAHGADVDARDDFGHTPLWYAVHRTKEAAVRALIDAGADVWTPQEAPWSPGRLLLTTPLAPLVSSLPGAEELPAEEVAALRAADALIAAFGDHPLWTEGLGICFVRDLTEDEVIRRLGADPARCPRTGLEDAPFDTDDFDETLRHVGVRAVEGAQGGCVITQDGYQTSDPELLSAISAGTTAYGLYFNPKGGTFGSLARDGEIVGSEEIGMWGHGLDPDAFWTFRFWQRDPGFPFGADAFAYACAAAGLVIDDGREAVDRHAPRRWVELPPELR
;
A
#
# COMPACT_ATOMS: atom_id res chain seq x y z
N MET A 1 0.59 54.37 -4.92
CA MET A 1 1.56 53.41 -5.47
C MET A 1 1.85 52.38 -4.40
N GLY A 2 0.99 51.37 -4.33
CA GLY A 2 1.28 50.08 -3.73
C GLY A 2 2.43 49.39 -4.44
N PHE A 3 2.94 48.34 -3.81
CA PHE A 3 4.06 47.53 -4.28
C PHE A 3 3.80 46.92 -5.68
N PHE A 4 2.53 46.69 -6.02
CA PHE A 4 2.11 46.09 -7.29
C PHE A 4 1.58 47.09 -8.35
N ASP A 5 1.46 48.39 -8.05
CA ASP A 5 0.75 49.39 -8.89
C ASP A 5 1.43 49.74 -10.23
N ASP A 6 2.75 49.58 -10.34
CA ASP A 6 3.54 49.96 -11.54
C ASP A 6 3.74 48.80 -12.53
N LEU A 7 3.08 47.67 -12.30
CA LEU A 7 3.20 46.45 -13.09
C LEU A 7 2.09 46.43 -14.15
N VAL A 8 2.40 46.94 -15.35
CA VAL A 8 1.45 47.10 -16.48
C VAL A 8 0.88 45.74 -16.91
N LEU A 9 -0.43 45.56 -16.77
CA LEU A 9 -1.20 44.48 -17.42
C LEU A 9 -1.88 45.05 -18.68
N PRO A 10 -1.76 44.44 -19.87
CA PRO A 10 -2.61 44.83 -21.01
C PRO A 10 -4.06 44.37 -20.79
N ASP A 11 -5.03 45.25 -21.05
CA ASP A 11 -6.47 44.98 -20.91
C ASP A 11 -6.96 43.75 -21.70
N GLU A 12 -7.92 43.02 -21.14
CA GLU A 12 -8.56 41.82 -21.71
C GLU A 12 -9.43 42.09 -22.95
N PRO A 13 -9.55 41.09 -23.85
CA PRO A 13 -10.86 40.76 -24.41
C PRO A 13 -11.29 39.31 -24.09
N SER A 14 -12.61 39.19 -23.94
CA SER A 14 -13.39 38.11 -23.30
C SER A 14 -13.18 36.65 -23.73
N ALA A 15 -13.27 35.79 -22.71
CA ALA A 15 -13.74 34.39 -22.63
C ALA A 15 -13.11 33.32 -23.55
N GLU A 16 -12.27 32.45 -22.96
CA GLU A 16 -12.58 31.02 -22.72
C GLU A 16 -11.38 30.34 -21.98
N GLU A 17 -11.68 29.73 -20.84
CA GLU A 17 -10.95 28.74 -20.01
C GLU A 17 -9.49 28.31 -20.32
N ARG A 18 -8.55 28.52 -19.36
CA ARG A 18 -7.73 27.49 -18.62
C ARG A 18 -6.33 27.94 -18.12
N SER A 19 -5.98 27.41 -16.93
CA SER A 19 -4.68 27.16 -16.25
C SER A 19 -3.51 28.14 -16.38
N VAL A 20 -3.16 28.79 -15.26
CA VAL A 20 -2.00 29.70 -15.06
C VAL A 20 -0.86 29.00 -14.33
N VAL A 21 0.38 29.17 -14.81
CA VAL A 21 1.61 29.03 -14.02
C VAL A 21 2.24 30.42 -13.90
N ALA A 22 2.99 30.76 -12.85
CA ALA A 22 3.65 32.08 -12.63
C ALA A 22 5.18 31.90 -12.32
N ARG A 23 6.14 32.77 -12.76
CA ARG A 23 7.63 32.59 -12.75
C ARG A 23 8.53 33.84 -13.01
N LEU A 24 9.04 34.58 -12.01
CA LEU A 24 10.22 35.52 -12.17
C LEU A 24 11.25 35.37 -13.33
N ARG A 25 11.62 36.35 -14.23
CA ARG A 25 13.02 36.79 -14.64
C ARG A 25 13.15 37.65 -15.95
N PRO A 26 14.23 38.47 -16.11
CA PRO A 26 14.73 38.96 -17.41
C PRO A 26 15.57 37.90 -18.17
N PRO A 27 15.76 38.04 -19.51
CA PRO A 27 16.13 36.92 -20.40
C PRO A 27 17.64 36.62 -20.49
N GLY A 28 18.01 35.36 -20.25
CA GLY A 28 19.34 34.74 -20.47
C GLY A 28 20.43 35.16 -19.46
N GLN A 29 21.43 34.36 -19.07
CA GLN A 29 21.93 33.04 -19.43
C GLN A 29 22.17 32.30 -18.09
N ASP A 30 21.48 31.20 -17.83
CA ASP A 30 21.87 30.15 -16.87
C ASP A 30 20.68 29.22 -16.68
N GLU A 31 20.52 28.28 -17.62
CA GLU A 31 19.47 27.26 -17.65
C GLU A 31 19.65 26.16 -16.57
N GLY A 32 20.27 26.44 -15.42
CA GLY A 32 20.76 25.39 -14.49
C GLY A 32 20.66 25.61 -12.97
N ARG A 33 19.84 26.55 -12.44
CA ARG A 33 19.84 26.88 -10.98
C ARG A 33 18.47 26.84 -10.28
N TYR A 34 17.68 25.80 -10.56
CA TYR A 34 16.22 25.95 -10.49
C TYR A 34 15.46 25.11 -9.46
N THR A 35 16.15 24.47 -8.53
CA THR A 35 15.48 23.77 -7.42
C THR A 35 16.24 23.98 -6.12
N PRO A 36 15.55 23.91 -4.96
CA PRO A 36 16.23 23.80 -3.68
C PRO A 36 17.14 22.57 -3.71
N PRO A 37 18.36 22.62 -3.13
CA PRO A 37 19.34 21.53 -3.22
C PRO A 37 19.03 20.41 -2.22
N VAL A 38 17.80 19.89 -2.27
CA VAL A 38 17.26 18.86 -1.36
C VAL A 38 18.06 17.56 -1.41
N ASP A 39 18.68 17.28 -2.55
CA ASP A 39 19.45 16.05 -2.79
C ASP A 39 20.85 16.08 -2.13
N ARG A 40 21.29 17.27 -1.66
CA ARG A 40 22.65 17.47 -1.15
C ARG A 40 22.71 18.09 0.25
N PHE A 41 21.72 18.88 0.62
CA PHE A 41 21.70 19.58 1.91
C PHE A 41 20.39 19.35 2.65
N VAL A 42 20.47 19.26 3.98
CA VAL A 42 19.31 19.36 4.86
C VAL A 42 19.11 20.85 5.21
N PRO A 43 17.92 21.43 4.96
CA PRO A 43 17.70 22.85 5.22
C PRO A 43 17.55 23.10 6.71
N VAL A 44 17.87 24.32 7.14
CA VAL A 44 17.46 24.80 8.46
C VAL A 44 16.03 25.33 8.36
N LEU A 45 15.14 24.79 9.19
CA LEU A 45 13.75 25.23 9.25
C LEU A 45 13.62 26.38 10.25
N LEU A 46 13.17 27.53 9.77
CA LEU A 46 12.87 28.69 10.60
C LEU A 46 11.37 28.92 10.63
N SER A 47 10.77 28.69 11.80
CA SER A 47 9.34 28.92 12.02
C SER A 47 9.06 30.41 12.20
N GLN A 48 8.14 30.96 11.42
CA GLN A 48 7.71 32.36 11.50
C GLN A 48 6.19 32.47 11.32
N PRO A 49 5.37 31.94 12.25
CA PRO A 49 3.92 31.92 12.12
C PRO A 49 3.35 33.32 12.35
N VAL A 50 3.14 34.08 11.27
CA VAL A 50 2.57 35.44 11.34
C VAL A 50 1.49 35.63 10.29
N PRO A 51 0.41 36.38 10.59
CA PRO A 51 -0.58 36.74 9.59
C PRO A 51 0.07 37.57 8.49
N ALA A 52 0.00 37.09 7.26
CA ALA A 52 0.50 37.76 6.07
C ALA A 52 -0.62 38.33 5.21
N GLY A 53 -1.89 38.12 5.58
CA GLY A 53 -3.06 38.72 4.97
C GLY A 53 -4.34 38.20 5.64
N GLU A 54 -5.34 39.05 5.82
CA GLU A 54 -6.62 38.68 6.41
C GLU A 54 -7.74 39.33 5.61
N GLY A 55 -8.65 38.49 5.12
CA GLY A 55 -9.89 38.87 4.45
C GLY A 55 -11.10 38.36 5.23
N PRO A 56 -12.33 38.64 4.76
CA PRO A 56 -13.56 38.25 5.45
C PRO A 56 -13.67 36.74 5.69
N GLU A 57 -13.30 35.95 4.68
CA GLU A 57 -13.45 34.48 4.68
C GLU A 57 -12.12 33.75 4.49
N THR A 58 -11.01 34.48 4.36
CA THR A 58 -9.70 33.94 4.03
C THR A 58 -8.61 34.51 4.93
N ARG A 59 -7.59 33.69 5.21
CA ARG A 59 -6.45 34.11 6.02
C ARG A 59 -5.18 33.50 5.45
N VAL A 60 -4.20 34.35 5.14
CA VAL A 60 -2.87 33.95 4.69
C VAL A 60 -1.92 34.05 5.88
N MET A 61 -1.23 32.95 6.16
CA MET A 61 -0.24 32.85 7.22
C MET A 61 1.12 32.64 6.58
N LEU A 62 2.10 33.47 6.90
CA LEU A 62 3.51 33.08 6.78
C LEU A 62 3.75 32.03 7.86
N THR A 63 4.24 30.85 7.49
CA THR A 63 4.47 29.74 8.42
C THR A 63 5.95 29.60 8.75
N GLY A 64 6.84 29.90 7.79
CA GLY A 64 8.27 29.87 8.01
C GLY A 64 9.10 29.80 6.74
N TRP A 65 10.35 29.36 6.89
CA TRP A 65 11.35 29.27 5.83
C TRP A 65 12.12 27.96 5.90
N SER A 66 12.44 27.39 4.74
CA SER A 66 13.53 26.42 4.59
C SER A 66 14.77 27.14 4.09
N VAL A 67 15.85 27.10 4.86
CA VAL A 67 17.08 27.82 4.55
C VAL A 67 18.15 26.84 4.08
N TRP A 68 18.65 27.06 2.87
CA TRP A 68 19.67 26.26 2.20
C TRP A 68 21.00 27.02 2.16
N PRO A 69 22.11 26.35 1.83
CA PRO A 69 23.35 27.06 1.54
C PRO A 69 23.17 27.98 0.33
N GLY A 70 23.07 29.28 0.58
CA GLY A 70 22.98 30.29 -0.48
C GLY A 70 21.58 30.55 -1.05
N SER A 71 20.53 29.85 -0.62
CA SER A 71 19.15 30.05 -1.10
C SER A 71 18.10 29.81 0.00
N VAL A 72 16.85 30.23 -0.23
CA VAL A 72 15.75 30.04 0.74
C VAL A 72 14.43 29.65 0.06
N THR A 73 13.57 28.96 0.79
CA THR A 73 12.17 28.73 0.42
C THR A 73 11.26 29.37 1.46
N LEU A 74 10.33 30.22 1.03
CA LEU A 74 9.29 30.85 1.83
C LEU A 74 8.04 29.95 1.88
N HIS A 75 7.48 29.71 3.06
CA HIS A 75 6.28 28.90 3.25
C HIS A 75 5.09 29.75 3.71
N LEU A 76 3.98 29.69 2.97
CA LEU A 76 2.71 30.31 3.32
C LEU A 76 1.61 29.24 3.43
N ALA A 77 0.63 29.48 4.29
CA ALA A 77 -0.59 28.69 4.38
C ALA A 77 -1.81 29.60 4.24
N VAL A 78 -2.65 29.30 3.25
CA VAL A 78 -3.92 29.98 3.00
C VAL A 78 -5.04 29.16 3.60
N PHE A 79 -5.79 29.74 4.54
CA PHE A 79 -6.96 29.15 5.15
C PHE A 79 -8.22 29.81 4.61
N ARG A 80 -9.26 29.00 4.37
CA ARG A 80 -10.57 29.48 3.94
C ARG A 80 -11.65 28.99 4.90
N ARG A 81 -12.63 29.83 5.20
CA ARG A 81 -13.77 29.50 6.07
C ARG A 81 -14.95 28.89 5.32
N THR A 82 -15.12 29.27 4.05
CA THR A 82 -16.24 28.82 3.21
C THR A 82 -15.73 28.10 1.96
N ARG A 83 -16.50 27.09 1.54
CA ARG A 83 -16.24 26.34 0.30
C ARG A 83 -16.79 27.13 -0.87
N ARG A 84 -15.95 27.53 -1.84
CA ARG A 84 -16.41 28.07 -3.13
C ARG A 84 -17.09 26.94 -3.90
N GLN A 85 -18.41 26.98 -4.05
CA GLN A 85 -19.09 26.19 -5.09
C GLN A 85 -18.84 26.90 -6.42
N GLY A 86 -18.27 26.20 -7.41
CA GLY A 86 -17.96 26.77 -8.71
C GLY A 86 -19.21 27.39 -9.34
N GLY A 87 -19.25 28.72 -9.40
CA GLY A 87 -20.39 29.50 -9.89
C GLY A 87 -19.94 30.79 -10.56
N SER A 88 -20.00 30.76 -11.90
CA SER A 88 -20.25 31.84 -12.88
C SER A 88 -19.55 33.21 -12.85
N ASP A 89 -18.54 33.49 -12.02
CA ASP A 89 -17.67 34.66 -12.25
C ASP A 89 -16.30 34.21 -12.77
N SER A 90 -16.08 34.38 -14.07
CA SER A 90 -14.90 33.95 -14.83
C SER A 90 -13.67 34.87 -14.65
N GLY A 91 -13.57 35.61 -13.55
CA GLY A 91 -12.38 36.39 -13.22
C GLY A 91 -11.34 35.50 -12.52
N GLN A 92 -10.18 35.28 -13.15
CA GLN A 92 -9.04 34.64 -12.49
C GLN A 92 -8.46 35.60 -11.44
N SER A 93 -9.00 35.50 -10.22
CA SER A 93 -8.41 36.07 -9.03
C SER A 93 -7.30 35.15 -8.49
N GLY A 94 -6.18 35.71 -8.04
CA GLY A 94 -5.14 34.92 -7.37
C GLY A 94 -4.32 35.71 -6.36
N LEU A 95 -3.70 34.97 -5.45
CA LEU A 95 -2.83 35.51 -4.42
C LEU A 95 -1.56 36.07 -5.07
N ARG A 96 -1.21 37.32 -4.75
CA ARG A 96 0.06 37.95 -5.14
C ARG A 96 0.99 37.97 -3.96
N VAL A 97 2.23 37.55 -4.18
CA VAL A 97 3.27 37.58 -3.16
C VAL A 97 4.53 38.20 -3.74
N GLY A 98 5.16 39.09 -2.99
CA GLY A 98 6.45 39.64 -3.31
C GLY A 98 7.35 39.82 -2.10
N LEU A 99 8.57 40.20 -2.39
CA LEU A 99 9.69 40.39 -1.49
C LEU A 99 10.39 41.68 -1.89
N LEU A 100 10.36 42.66 -0.98
CA LEU A 100 11.18 43.86 -1.05
C LEU A 100 12.48 43.58 -0.29
N LEU A 101 13.61 43.65 -1.00
CA LEU A 101 14.93 43.40 -0.43
C LEU A 101 15.55 44.70 0.09
N SER A 102 16.51 44.60 1.01
CA SER A 102 17.17 45.76 1.63
C SER A 102 17.97 46.63 0.64
N ASP A 103 18.36 46.06 -0.51
CA ASP A 103 19.02 46.77 -1.61
C ASP A 103 18.04 47.47 -2.58
N GLY A 104 16.74 47.44 -2.28
CA GLY A 104 15.68 48.06 -3.06
C GLY A 104 15.16 47.20 -4.22
N ARG A 105 15.71 46.00 -4.44
CA ARG A 105 15.17 45.06 -5.43
C ARG A 105 13.80 44.55 -4.99
N ARG A 106 12.88 44.47 -5.96
CA ARG A 106 11.55 43.88 -5.79
C ARG A 106 11.52 42.53 -6.50
N VAL A 107 11.13 41.50 -5.78
CA VAL A 107 10.80 40.18 -6.31
C VAL A 107 9.30 39.98 -6.09
N THR A 108 8.58 39.40 -7.02
CA THR A 108 7.13 39.23 -7.03
C THR A 108 6.77 37.84 -7.59
N SER A 109 5.51 37.44 -7.53
CA SER A 109 5.02 36.17 -8.04
C SER A 109 4.67 36.22 -9.54
N LEU A 110 5.00 37.28 -10.28
CA LEU A 110 4.28 37.67 -11.51
C LEU A 110 4.67 36.98 -12.86
N ASP A 111 5.78 36.27 -13.02
CA ASP A 111 6.34 36.15 -14.39
C ASP A 111 6.08 34.79 -15.08
N GLY A 112 4.96 34.11 -14.86
CA GLY A 112 4.79 32.79 -15.49
C GLY A 112 3.56 32.74 -16.32
N THR A 113 3.55 31.70 -17.15
CA THR A 113 2.74 31.63 -18.32
C THR A 113 1.55 30.68 -18.17
N THR A 114 0.37 31.07 -18.64
CA THR A 114 -0.67 30.13 -19.10
C THR A 114 -0.34 29.68 -20.51
N THR A 115 -0.73 28.48 -20.90
CA THR A 115 -0.66 28.07 -22.30
C THR A 115 -2.04 28.17 -22.94
N ARG A 116 -2.21 29.13 -23.86
CA ARG A 116 -3.46 29.34 -24.60
C ARG A 116 -3.44 28.61 -25.93
N ARG A 117 -4.54 27.94 -26.27
CA ARG A 117 -4.75 27.40 -27.62
C ARG A 117 -5.35 28.49 -28.51
N VAL A 118 -4.64 28.85 -29.58
CA VAL A 118 -5.10 29.82 -30.58
C VAL A 118 -5.38 29.06 -31.88
N PRO A 119 -6.63 29.10 -32.41
CA PRO A 119 -6.92 28.55 -33.72
C PRO A 119 -6.23 29.40 -34.81
N LEU A 120 -5.58 28.73 -35.74
CA LEU A 120 -4.82 29.22 -36.88
C LEU A 120 -5.24 28.38 -38.07
N THR A 121 -5.80 29.00 -39.10
CA THR A 121 -6.15 28.29 -40.33
C THR A 121 -4.91 28.20 -41.23
N GLY A 122 -4.54 26.98 -41.60
CA GLY A 122 -3.45 26.71 -42.55
C GLY A 122 -3.79 27.18 -43.97
N ALA A 123 -2.78 27.27 -44.84
CA ALA A 123 -2.96 27.69 -46.24
C ALA A 123 -3.82 26.72 -47.08
N ASP A 124 -4.03 25.50 -46.57
CA ASP A 124 -4.92 24.45 -47.05
C ASP A 124 -6.37 24.59 -46.54
N GLY A 125 -6.67 25.58 -45.70
CA GLY A 125 -8.00 25.87 -45.17
C GLY A 125 -8.38 25.05 -43.93
N GLU A 126 -7.48 24.21 -43.42
CA GLU A 126 -7.71 23.46 -42.18
C GLU A 126 -7.40 24.31 -40.94
N GLU A 127 -8.32 24.34 -39.98
CA GLU A 127 -8.06 24.93 -38.66
C GLU A 127 -7.09 24.07 -37.86
N ARG A 128 -5.96 24.65 -37.49
CA ARG A 128 -4.97 24.08 -36.56
C ARG A 128 -4.95 24.93 -35.31
N ALA A 129 -4.66 24.36 -34.16
CA ALA A 129 -4.55 25.14 -32.92
C ALA A 129 -3.08 25.18 -32.48
N ALA A 130 -2.48 26.37 -32.40
CA ALA A 130 -1.16 26.56 -31.81
C ALA A 130 -1.29 26.84 -30.31
N GLN A 131 -0.40 26.28 -29.51
CA GLN A 131 -0.24 26.65 -28.10
C GLN A 131 0.76 27.79 -27.99
N LEU A 132 0.37 28.87 -27.33
CA LEU A 132 1.22 30.03 -27.03
C LEU A 132 1.23 30.26 -25.51
N ASP A 133 2.39 30.60 -24.98
CA ASP A 133 2.58 30.89 -23.56
C ASP A 133 2.36 32.39 -23.28
N GLN A 134 1.52 32.73 -22.28
CA GLN A 134 1.14 34.11 -21.91
C GLN A 134 1.34 34.34 -20.40
N ALA A 135 2.08 35.38 -19.98
CA ALA A 135 2.32 35.66 -18.56
C ALA A 135 1.04 36.09 -17.81
N VAL A 136 0.72 35.54 -16.62
CA VAL A 136 -0.56 35.80 -15.92
C VAL A 136 -0.46 36.26 -14.47
N GLY A 137 0.74 36.40 -13.92
CA GLY A 137 0.88 37.30 -12.76
C GLY A 137 0.35 36.82 -11.39
N LEU A 138 -0.28 35.65 -11.29
CA LEU A 138 -1.09 35.26 -10.13
C LEU A 138 -0.82 33.81 -9.69
N ILE A 139 -0.87 33.52 -8.39
CA ILE A 139 -0.81 32.15 -7.85
C ILE A 139 -2.24 31.57 -7.84
N PRO A 140 -2.57 30.58 -8.69
CA PRO A 140 -3.90 29.96 -8.67
C PRO A 140 -4.00 28.97 -7.51
N LEU A 141 -4.98 29.19 -6.64
CA LEU A 141 -5.19 28.35 -5.45
C LEU A 141 -6.25 27.26 -5.67
N ASP A 142 -6.94 27.26 -6.82
CA ASP A 142 -7.87 26.23 -7.32
C ASP A 142 -7.65 25.92 -8.81
N PRO A 143 -6.64 25.11 -9.20
CA PRO A 143 -6.36 24.83 -10.60
C PRO A 143 -7.33 23.82 -11.26
N GLY A 144 -8.44 23.44 -10.61
CA GLY A 144 -9.46 22.57 -11.21
C GLY A 144 -9.04 21.11 -11.44
N LEU A 145 -7.97 20.62 -10.80
CA LEU A 145 -7.50 19.23 -10.94
C LEU A 145 -7.88 18.36 -9.73
N HIS A 146 -8.47 17.20 -10.03
CA HIS A 146 -8.82 16.02 -9.22
C HIS A 146 -9.02 16.16 -7.69
N HIS A 147 -10.23 15.80 -7.25
CA HIS A 147 -10.79 15.97 -5.92
C HIS A 147 -10.29 15.02 -4.82
N SER A 148 -9.30 14.17 -5.06
CA SER A 148 -9.08 13.05 -4.14
C SER A 148 -8.16 13.33 -2.94
N HIS A 149 -7.27 14.33 -2.93
CA HIS A 149 -6.28 14.43 -1.83
C HIS A 149 -5.81 15.86 -1.44
N ARG A 150 -6.68 16.87 -1.41
CA ARG A 150 -6.32 18.20 -0.85
C ARG A 150 -7.37 18.72 0.15
N SER A 151 -6.90 19.37 1.21
CA SER A 151 -7.76 19.99 2.22
C SER A 151 -8.60 21.10 1.58
N LEU A 152 -9.92 20.99 1.70
CA LEU A 152 -10.88 21.96 1.14
C LEU A 152 -10.79 23.36 1.80
N PHE A 153 -10.08 23.47 2.91
CA PHE A 153 -10.02 24.67 3.75
C PHE A 153 -8.59 25.18 3.97
N LYS A 154 -7.57 24.50 3.44
CA LYS A 154 -6.16 24.88 3.60
C LYS A 154 -5.35 24.59 2.33
N THR A 155 -4.64 25.60 1.84
CA THR A 155 -3.68 25.49 0.74
C THR A 155 -2.31 25.97 1.18
N ASP A 156 -1.29 25.13 1.07
CA ASP A 156 0.11 25.51 1.34
C ASP A 156 0.77 26.03 0.05
N VAL A 157 1.56 27.09 0.16
CA VAL A 157 2.21 27.81 -0.95
C VAL A 157 3.69 28.01 -0.62
N ASP A 158 4.57 27.45 -1.45
CA ASP A 158 6.03 27.52 -1.26
C ASP A 158 6.68 28.33 -2.38
N LEU A 159 7.51 29.33 -2.02
CA LEU A 159 8.19 30.22 -2.97
C LEU A 159 9.71 30.13 -2.80
N TYR A 160 10.41 29.65 -3.82
CA TYR A 160 11.87 29.50 -3.80
C TYR A 160 12.59 30.76 -4.29
N LEU A 161 13.52 31.26 -3.48
CA LEU A 161 14.46 32.31 -3.85
C LEU A 161 15.86 31.69 -4.01
N PRO A 162 16.44 31.69 -5.22
CA PRO A 162 17.72 31.03 -5.52
C PRO A 162 18.96 31.77 -4.99
N GLU A 163 18.74 32.81 -4.19
CA GLU A 163 19.77 33.59 -3.51
C GLU A 163 19.30 34.00 -2.11
N LEU A 164 20.22 34.17 -1.16
CA LEU A 164 19.87 34.71 0.16
C LEU A 164 19.52 36.20 0.06
N PRO A 165 18.41 36.68 0.66
CA PRO A 165 18.06 38.11 0.73
C PRO A 165 19.21 38.94 1.32
N PRO A 166 19.64 40.07 0.72
CA PRO A 166 20.72 40.95 1.23
C PRO A 166 20.57 41.25 2.73
N ALA A 167 21.69 41.39 3.44
CA ALA A 167 21.69 41.70 4.87
C ALA A 167 20.88 42.99 5.14
N GLY A 168 20.17 43.04 6.27
CA GLY A 168 19.26 44.13 6.61
C GLY A 168 17.76 43.82 6.41
N GLU A 169 16.92 44.85 6.43
CA GLU A 169 15.47 44.69 6.45
C GLU A 169 14.93 44.20 5.08
N ALA A 170 14.34 43.02 5.06
CA ALA A 170 13.53 42.53 3.94
C ALA A 170 12.05 42.53 4.34
N THR A 171 11.14 42.63 3.37
CA THR A 171 9.69 42.65 3.62
C THR A 171 8.97 41.75 2.62
N VAL A 172 8.19 40.80 3.13
CA VAL A 172 7.22 40.05 2.32
C VAL A 172 5.97 40.90 2.16
N VAL A 173 5.50 41.02 0.92
CA VAL A 173 4.31 41.79 0.56
C VAL A 173 3.29 40.85 -0.04
N VAL A 174 2.08 40.83 0.50
CA VAL A 174 0.99 39.95 0.04
C VAL A 174 -0.22 40.80 -0.29
N GLU A 175 -0.87 40.52 -1.42
CA GLU A 175 -2.10 41.19 -1.83
C GLU A 175 -3.06 40.17 -2.45
N TRP A 176 -4.35 40.28 -2.13
CA TRP A 176 -5.38 39.50 -2.80
C TRP A 176 -6.69 40.30 -2.89
N PRO A 177 -6.87 41.11 -3.94
CA PRO A 177 -7.97 42.07 -4.03
C PRO A 177 -9.35 41.43 -3.98
N ASP A 178 -9.56 40.30 -4.67
CA ASP A 178 -10.90 39.68 -4.76
C ASP A 178 -11.33 38.93 -3.50
N GLU A 179 -10.40 38.66 -2.59
CA GLU A 179 -10.69 38.15 -1.24
C GLU A 179 -10.64 39.27 -0.19
N GLU A 180 -10.68 40.52 -0.64
CA GLU A 180 -10.59 41.76 0.16
C GLU A 180 -9.34 41.83 1.06
N ILE A 181 -8.26 41.13 0.67
CA ILE A 181 -6.97 41.23 1.35
C ILE A 181 -6.18 42.38 0.73
N ALA A 182 -6.15 43.51 1.44
CA ALA A 182 -5.29 44.63 1.09
C ALA A 182 -3.81 44.27 1.20
N GLU A 183 -2.96 45.04 0.51
CA GLU A 183 -1.51 44.86 0.55
C GLU A 183 -0.98 44.84 2.00
N THR A 184 -0.53 43.66 2.42
CA THR A 184 -0.02 43.39 3.75
C THR A 184 1.48 43.22 3.69
N ARG A 185 2.20 43.86 4.62
CA ARG A 185 3.67 43.86 4.67
C ARG A 185 4.15 43.19 5.94
N VAL A 186 4.96 42.16 5.78
CA VAL A 186 5.51 41.36 6.88
C VAL A 186 7.04 41.50 6.87
N PRO A 187 7.65 42.02 7.95
CA PRO A 187 9.10 42.13 8.04
C PRO A 187 9.76 40.76 8.10
N VAL A 188 10.94 40.64 7.48
CA VAL A 188 11.77 39.45 7.44
C VAL A 188 13.17 39.81 7.92
N ASP A 189 13.66 39.04 8.88
CA ASP A 189 15.02 39.15 9.37
C ASP A 189 15.97 38.38 8.41
N ALA A 190 16.50 39.10 7.40
CA ALA A 190 17.42 38.51 6.44
C ALA A 190 18.75 38.07 7.08
N ASP A 191 19.14 38.69 8.21
CA ASP A 191 20.37 38.33 8.94
C ASP A 191 20.20 36.99 9.66
N ALA A 192 19.01 36.71 10.19
CA ALA A 192 18.65 35.40 10.73
C ALA A 192 18.65 34.31 9.63
N LEU A 193 18.10 34.60 8.44
CA LEU A 193 18.15 33.66 7.31
C LEU A 193 19.60 33.36 6.89
N ARG A 194 20.45 34.39 6.81
CA ARG A 194 21.87 34.21 6.46
C ARG A 194 22.64 33.43 7.52
N THR A 195 22.37 33.69 8.79
CA THR A 195 22.99 32.96 9.91
C THR A 195 22.56 31.49 9.88
N ALA A 196 21.28 31.21 9.63
CA ALA A 196 20.76 29.86 9.50
C ALA A 196 21.34 29.10 8.30
N ALA A 197 21.63 29.78 7.18
CA ALA A 197 22.23 29.16 6.01
C ALA A 197 23.62 28.55 6.30
N GLY A 198 24.37 29.12 7.26
CA GLY A 198 25.65 28.57 7.72
C GLY A 198 25.53 27.29 8.55
N HIS A 199 24.32 26.93 9.00
CA HIS A 199 24.04 25.73 9.78
C HIS A 199 23.35 24.63 8.96
N ALA A 200 23.14 24.85 7.65
CA ALA A 200 22.65 23.81 6.75
C ALA A 200 23.69 22.70 6.63
N VAL A 201 23.25 21.45 6.77
CA VAL A 201 24.14 20.28 6.84
C VAL A 201 24.25 19.64 5.46
N GLU A 202 25.48 19.46 4.97
CA GLU A 202 25.75 18.69 3.75
C GLU A 202 25.61 17.19 4.02
N VAL A 203 24.81 16.50 3.21
CA VAL A 203 24.50 15.08 3.38
C VAL A 203 25.70 14.18 3.01
N TRP A 204 26.59 14.66 2.12
CA TRP A 204 27.73 13.91 1.58
C TRP A 204 29.01 14.75 1.53
N PRO A 205 29.67 15.02 2.67
CA PRO A 205 30.91 15.81 2.69
C PRO A 205 32.03 15.07 1.94
N GLY A 206 32.51 15.65 0.83
CA GLY A 206 33.62 15.12 0.04
C GLY A 206 33.28 14.53 -1.33
N LEU A 207 32.01 14.56 -1.76
CA LEU A 207 31.62 14.26 -3.15
C LEU A 207 31.67 15.54 -4.01
N GLU A 208 32.38 15.50 -5.14
CA GLU A 208 32.29 16.56 -6.15
C GLU A 208 30.87 16.61 -6.72
N ALA A 209 30.37 17.84 -6.98
CA ALA A 209 29.06 18.01 -7.61
C ALA A 209 29.07 17.32 -8.98
N PRO A 210 28.01 16.57 -9.37
CA PRO A 210 27.92 16.08 -10.73
C PRO A 210 27.92 17.29 -11.68
N GLU A 211 28.78 17.26 -12.69
CA GLU A 211 28.68 18.23 -13.79
C GLU A 211 27.34 18.01 -14.53
N PRO A 212 26.68 19.08 -14.99
CA PRO A 212 25.40 18.97 -15.67
C PRO A 212 25.57 18.15 -16.96
N ASP A 213 24.93 16.98 -17.00
CA ASP A 213 25.05 16.00 -18.08
C ASP A 213 24.36 16.51 -19.37
N GLU A 214 25.15 16.80 -20.40
CA GLU A 214 24.68 17.11 -21.76
C GLU A 214 24.39 15.80 -22.52
N GLY A 215 23.15 15.31 -22.48
CA GLY A 215 22.72 14.33 -23.49
C GLY A 215 21.47 13.51 -23.15
N PRO A 216 20.58 13.26 -24.13
CA PRO A 216 19.32 12.55 -23.88
C PRO A 216 19.55 11.04 -23.91
N ARG A 217 19.11 10.33 -22.86
CA ARG A 217 18.89 8.88 -22.89
C ARG A 217 17.39 8.61 -22.94
N THR A 218 16.96 8.06 -24.08
CA THR A 218 15.57 7.69 -24.35
C THR A 218 15.20 6.41 -23.61
N ILE A 219 14.44 6.55 -22.52
CA ILE A 219 13.48 5.56 -22.04
C ILE A 219 12.12 6.11 -22.45
N ILE A 220 11.22 5.27 -22.98
CA ILE A 220 9.86 5.69 -23.37
C ILE A 220 9.08 6.01 -22.09
N HIS A 221 9.25 7.22 -21.59
CA HIS A 221 8.24 7.92 -20.82
C HIS A 221 7.20 8.42 -21.81
N MET A 222 5.93 8.31 -21.47
CA MET A 222 4.90 9.11 -22.10
C MET A 222 5.19 10.58 -21.75
N GLU A 223 5.97 11.25 -22.59
CA GLU A 223 6.30 12.67 -22.48
C GLU A 223 5.06 13.50 -22.78
N VAL A 224 4.33 13.89 -21.73
CA VAL A 224 3.50 15.10 -21.78
C VAL A 224 4.48 16.27 -21.72
N GLY A 225 4.69 16.93 -22.86
CA GLY A 225 5.69 17.97 -23.03
C GLY A 225 5.56 19.15 -22.04
N GLY A 226 6.70 19.55 -21.49
CA GLY A 226 6.95 20.82 -20.80
C GLY A 226 8.28 20.79 -20.03
N PRO A 227 9.22 21.76 -20.21
CA PRO A 227 10.50 21.78 -19.51
C PRO A 227 10.45 22.69 -18.25
N PRO A 228 11.49 22.69 -17.40
CA PRO A 228 11.81 21.71 -16.37
C PRO A 228 11.43 22.18 -14.95
N ARG A 229 11.37 21.18 -14.07
CA ARG A 229 11.42 21.20 -12.60
C ARG A 229 11.90 22.52 -11.95
N PHE A 230 10.95 23.25 -11.40
CA PHE A 230 11.12 24.12 -10.24
C PHE A 230 10.14 23.63 -9.20
N LEU A 231 10.50 23.70 -7.92
CA LEU A 231 10.01 22.83 -6.84
C LEU A 231 10.78 21.51 -6.88
N ALA A 232 11.73 21.36 -5.96
CA ALA A 232 11.69 20.09 -5.25
C ALA A 232 10.31 20.11 -4.58
N PRO A 233 9.37 19.24 -4.99
CA PRO A 233 8.11 19.17 -4.28
C PRO A 233 8.44 19.01 -2.79
N PRO A 234 7.68 19.63 -1.85
CA PRO A 234 7.79 19.21 -0.46
C PRO A 234 7.74 17.70 -0.46
N LEU A 235 8.73 17.07 0.19
CA LEU A 235 8.87 15.62 0.16
C LEU A 235 7.48 15.06 0.37
N THR A 236 6.96 14.42 -0.69
CA THR A 236 5.65 13.80 -0.62
C THR A 236 5.67 12.91 0.63
N GLN A 237 4.51 12.64 1.24
CA GLN A 237 4.48 11.72 2.37
C GLN A 237 5.27 10.43 2.08
N ARG A 238 5.21 9.96 0.83
CA ARG A 238 6.01 8.85 0.31
C ARG A 238 7.52 9.12 0.33
N GLN A 239 8.01 10.27 -0.10
CA GLN A 239 9.44 10.61 -0.07
C GLN A 239 9.96 10.87 1.35
N THR A 240 9.18 11.51 2.21
CA THR A 240 9.51 11.67 3.64
C THR A 240 9.58 10.31 4.32
N GLU A 241 8.62 9.43 4.00
CA GLU A 241 8.60 8.05 4.46
C GLU A 241 9.79 7.26 3.92
N THR A 242 10.18 7.46 2.65
CA THR A 242 11.38 6.84 2.08
C THR A 242 12.63 7.29 2.80
N LEU A 243 12.83 8.60 3.02
CA LEU A 243 13.99 9.12 3.75
C LEU A 243 14.01 8.67 5.21
N ARG A 244 12.85 8.60 5.86
CA ARG A 244 12.73 8.02 7.19
C ARG A 244 13.14 6.55 7.17
N ARG A 245 12.67 5.76 6.20
CA ARG A 245 13.05 4.35 6.04
C ARG A 245 14.53 4.18 5.76
N GLU A 246 15.14 5.08 5.00
CA GLU A 246 16.57 5.09 4.69
C GLU A 246 17.40 5.46 5.93
N GLU A 247 16.98 6.44 6.72
CA GLU A 247 17.63 6.79 7.98
C GLU A 247 17.47 5.68 9.03
N GLU A 248 16.27 5.10 9.14
CA GLU A 248 16.04 3.89 9.94
C GLU A 248 16.93 2.74 9.44
N ALA A 249 17.13 2.57 8.12
CA ALA A 249 18.07 1.59 7.56
C ALA A 249 19.52 1.86 7.96
N ARG A 250 19.96 3.12 7.96
CA ARG A 250 21.31 3.50 8.41
C ARG A 250 21.51 3.23 9.90
N GLN A 251 20.54 3.62 10.72
CA GLN A 251 20.59 3.43 12.17
C GLN A 251 20.50 1.95 12.58
N ARG A 252 19.91 1.09 11.74
CA ARG A 252 19.85 -0.37 11.94
C ARG A 252 21.23 -1.03 11.87
N CYS A 253 22.12 -0.58 10.97
CA CYS A 253 23.46 -1.13 10.81
C CYS A 253 24.49 -0.61 11.84
N VAL A 254 24.09 0.29 12.75
CA VAL A 254 24.97 0.77 13.83
C VAL A 254 25.12 -0.34 14.87
N PRO A 255 26.34 -0.71 15.29
CA PRO A 255 26.55 -1.70 16.36
C PRO A 255 25.85 -1.27 17.66
N ARG A 256 24.98 -2.12 18.22
CA ARG A 256 24.30 -1.89 19.52
C ARG A 256 24.30 -3.15 20.37
N PRO A 257 24.31 -3.01 21.72
CA PRO A 257 24.28 -4.14 22.65
C PRO A 257 22.85 -4.66 22.90
N ASP A 258 21.92 -4.49 21.95
CA ASP A 258 20.51 -4.84 22.05
C ASP A 258 19.92 -5.23 20.68
N TRP A 259 18.70 -5.78 20.70
CA TRP A 259 17.93 -6.14 19.51
C TRP A 259 16.90 -5.06 19.12
N ASP A 260 16.96 -3.88 19.73
CA ASP A 260 15.96 -2.83 19.52
C ASP A 260 16.03 -2.31 18.08
N GLY A 261 14.85 -2.20 17.47
CA GLY A 261 14.67 -1.74 16.10
C GLY A 261 14.91 -2.79 15.01
N MET A 262 15.16 -4.06 15.38
CA MET A 262 15.13 -5.19 14.45
C MET A 262 13.70 -5.37 13.90
N ARG A 263 13.55 -5.31 12.58
CA ARG A 263 12.28 -5.65 11.89
C ARG A 263 12.21 -7.16 11.64
N SER A 264 11.03 -7.66 11.27
CA SER A 264 10.84 -9.08 10.94
C SER A 264 11.85 -9.58 9.90
N ASP A 265 12.06 -8.81 8.82
CA ASP A 265 12.96 -9.21 7.73
C ASP A 265 14.45 -9.13 8.12
N ASP A 266 14.80 -8.35 9.15
CA ASP A 266 16.20 -8.17 9.58
C ASP A 266 16.77 -9.45 10.19
N TRP A 267 15.92 -10.35 10.69
CA TRP A 267 16.31 -11.68 11.19
C TRP A 267 16.74 -12.65 10.08
N ALA A 268 16.60 -12.26 8.81
CA ALA A 268 17.15 -12.96 7.67
C ALA A 268 18.62 -12.58 7.37
N ASP A 269 19.17 -11.52 7.98
CA ASP A 269 20.52 -11.03 7.73
C ASP A 269 21.53 -11.55 8.78
N PRO A 270 22.34 -12.58 8.45
CA PRO A 270 23.30 -13.13 9.40
C PRO A 270 24.41 -12.14 9.79
N ALA A 271 24.78 -11.20 8.91
CA ALA A 271 25.83 -10.23 9.20
C ALA A 271 25.35 -9.20 10.23
N LEU A 272 24.08 -8.78 10.14
CA LEU A 272 23.48 -7.91 11.13
C LEU A 272 23.33 -8.60 12.49
N ILE A 273 22.89 -9.87 12.50
CA ILE A 273 22.82 -10.68 13.73
C ILE A 273 24.20 -10.77 14.39
N GLU A 274 25.23 -11.13 13.63
CA GLU A 274 26.61 -11.25 14.12
C GLU A 274 27.13 -9.90 14.64
N ALA A 275 26.82 -8.79 13.96
CA ALA A 275 27.21 -7.46 14.40
C ALA A 275 26.56 -7.06 15.74
N ARG A 276 25.29 -7.44 15.97
CA ARG A 276 24.60 -7.21 17.24
C ARG A 276 25.17 -8.07 18.36
N LEU A 277 25.42 -9.35 18.10
CA LEU A 277 26.08 -10.25 19.04
C LEU A 277 27.49 -9.74 19.41
N GLY A 278 28.28 -9.34 18.42
CA GLY A 278 29.62 -8.77 18.61
C GLY A 278 29.62 -7.45 19.39
N ALA A 279 28.52 -6.69 19.34
CA ALA A 279 28.31 -5.47 20.13
C ALA A 279 27.76 -5.74 21.54
N GLY A 280 27.44 -7.00 21.88
CA GLY A 280 27.00 -7.42 23.21
C GLY A 280 25.49 -7.66 23.36
N ALA A 281 24.73 -7.76 22.26
CA ALA A 281 23.32 -8.13 22.32
C ALA A 281 23.16 -9.54 22.92
N PRO A 282 22.18 -9.76 23.82
CA PRO A 282 22.03 -11.04 24.50
C PRO A 282 21.38 -12.09 23.57
N PRO A 283 21.98 -13.28 23.37
CA PRO A 283 21.42 -14.31 22.49
C PRO A 283 20.04 -14.82 22.97
N GLU A 284 19.78 -14.74 24.27
CA GLU A 284 18.52 -15.12 24.94
C GLU A 284 17.59 -13.93 25.24
N GLY A 285 17.86 -12.77 24.62
CA GLY A 285 17.00 -11.59 24.81
C GLY A 285 15.57 -11.89 24.38
N HIS A 286 14.57 -11.51 25.18
CA HIS A 286 13.18 -11.64 24.74
C HIS A 286 12.89 -10.55 23.71
N VAL A 287 12.42 -10.95 22.54
CA VAL A 287 12.12 -10.09 21.39
C VAL A 287 10.67 -10.30 20.95
N GLY A 288 10.01 -9.23 20.52
CA GLY A 288 8.60 -9.27 20.13
C GLY A 288 7.61 -9.33 21.32
N TRP A 289 6.39 -9.82 21.07
CA TRP A 289 5.26 -9.71 22.01
C TRP A 289 4.93 -11.02 22.76
N SER A 290 5.65 -12.12 22.50
CA SER A 290 5.27 -13.48 22.93
C SER A 290 6.42 -14.28 23.53
N GLY A 291 7.38 -13.61 24.19
CA GLY A 291 8.49 -14.29 24.84
C GLY A 291 9.47 -14.98 23.89
N GLY A 292 9.37 -14.74 22.58
CA GLY A 292 10.28 -15.29 21.58
C GLY A 292 11.72 -14.82 21.79
N THR A 293 12.69 -15.66 21.45
CA THR A 293 14.12 -15.32 21.42
C THR A 293 14.57 -14.95 20.00
N PRO A 294 15.72 -14.28 19.81
CA PRO A 294 16.36 -14.11 18.50
C PRO A 294 16.33 -15.38 17.66
N LEU A 295 16.58 -16.54 18.29
CA LEU A 295 16.63 -17.82 17.61
C LEU A 295 15.28 -18.21 16.98
N HIS A 296 14.15 -17.89 17.62
CA HIS A 296 12.82 -18.12 17.06
C HIS A 296 12.61 -17.32 15.76
N LEU A 297 12.92 -16.02 15.80
CA LEU A 297 12.71 -15.13 14.65
C LEU A 297 13.67 -15.46 13.50
N THR A 298 14.93 -15.77 13.80
CA THR A 298 15.91 -16.21 12.80
C THR A 298 15.53 -17.56 12.18
N ALA A 299 14.99 -18.49 12.99
CA ALA A 299 14.47 -19.77 12.51
C ALA A 299 13.24 -19.58 11.60
N GLU A 300 12.32 -18.70 11.98
CA GLU A 300 11.15 -18.35 11.17
C GLU A 300 11.55 -17.76 9.81
N GLN A 301 12.56 -16.89 9.78
CA GLN A 301 13.08 -16.31 8.53
C GLN A 301 13.94 -17.28 7.71
N GLY A 302 14.35 -18.41 8.27
CA GLY A 302 15.14 -19.43 7.57
C GLY A 302 16.64 -19.15 7.49
N CYS A 303 17.18 -18.28 8.35
CA CYS A 303 18.58 -17.86 8.31
C CYS A 303 19.49 -18.84 9.07
N ALA A 304 19.95 -19.88 8.36
CA ALA A 304 20.82 -20.91 8.93
C ALA A 304 22.12 -20.36 9.53
N ASP A 305 22.78 -19.40 8.88
CA ASP A 305 24.01 -18.80 9.39
C ASP A 305 23.76 -17.98 10.66
N GLY A 306 22.63 -17.28 10.75
CA GLY A 306 22.21 -16.55 11.96
C GLY A 306 21.89 -17.48 13.12
N ILE A 307 21.28 -18.65 12.84
CA ILE A 307 21.04 -19.71 13.84
C ILE A 307 22.37 -20.19 14.41
N LEU A 308 23.33 -20.50 13.55
CA LEU A 308 24.65 -20.97 13.98
C LEU A 308 25.40 -19.91 14.80
N ALA A 309 25.31 -18.63 14.41
CA ALA A 309 25.87 -17.51 15.16
C ALA A 309 25.27 -17.39 16.57
N LEU A 310 23.94 -17.40 16.68
CA LEU A 310 23.23 -17.32 17.97
C LEU A 310 23.59 -18.49 18.89
N LEU A 311 23.63 -19.71 18.35
CA LEU A 311 24.03 -20.91 19.09
C LEU A 311 25.49 -20.85 19.55
N ALA A 312 26.41 -20.35 18.71
CA ALA A 312 27.81 -20.15 19.07
C ALA A 312 27.98 -19.13 20.21
N HIS A 313 27.07 -18.18 20.33
CA HIS A 313 26.99 -17.23 21.42
C HIS A 313 26.25 -17.76 22.66
N GLY A 314 25.81 -19.02 22.66
CA GLY A 314 25.21 -19.68 23.80
C GLY A 314 23.68 -19.60 23.87
N ALA A 315 23.02 -19.39 22.72
CA ALA A 315 21.58 -19.53 22.65
C ALA A 315 21.13 -20.98 22.95
N ASP A 316 20.01 -21.14 23.64
CA ASP A 316 19.35 -22.43 23.87
C ASP A 316 18.57 -22.85 22.63
N VAL A 317 18.98 -23.99 22.05
CA VAL A 317 18.39 -24.53 20.82
C VAL A 317 16.91 -24.89 20.98
N ASP A 318 16.49 -25.26 22.20
CA ASP A 318 15.13 -25.68 22.54
C ASP A 318 14.42 -24.65 23.43
N ALA A 319 14.86 -23.39 23.40
CA ALA A 319 14.17 -22.28 24.06
C ALA A 319 12.68 -22.30 23.69
N ARG A 320 11.81 -22.04 24.67
CA ARG A 320 10.36 -22.00 24.46
C ARG A 320 9.84 -20.59 24.63
N ASP A 321 9.02 -20.17 23.69
CA ASP A 321 8.27 -18.93 23.79
C ASP A 321 7.05 -19.07 24.74
N ASP A 322 6.24 -18.02 24.86
CA ASP A 322 5.07 -18.00 25.75
C ASP A 322 3.97 -19.00 25.32
N PHE A 323 4.00 -19.47 24.06
CA PHE A 323 3.10 -20.51 23.55
C PHE A 323 3.67 -21.93 23.76
N GLY A 324 4.89 -22.05 24.28
CA GLY A 324 5.58 -23.32 24.42
C GLY A 324 6.20 -23.82 23.11
N HIS A 325 6.24 -22.98 22.08
CA HIS A 325 6.81 -23.32 20.78
C HIS A 325 8.33 -23.13 20.77
N THR A 326 9.06 -23.97 20.03
CA THR A 326 10.54 -23.88 19.91
C THR A 326 10.97 -23.23 18.59
N PRO A 327 12.24 -22.79 18.42
CA PRO A 327 12.71 -22.29 17.13
C PRO A 327 12.51 -23.28 15.98
N LEU A 328 12.68 -24.58 16.24
CA LEU A 328 12.45 -25.62 15.23
C LEU A 328 11.00 -25.65 14.76
N TRP A 329 10.03 -25.41 15.64
CA TRP A 329 8.62 -25.32 15.28
C TRP A 329 8.35 -24.24 14.23
N TYR A 330 8.88 -23.03 14.44
CA TYR A 330 8.74 -21.92 13.50
C TYR A 330 9.43 -22.20 12.16
N ALA A 331 10.63 -22.79 12.16
CA ALA A 331 11.31 -23.18 10.92
C ALA A 331 10.51 -24.21 10.12
N VAL A 332 9.84 -25.16 10.80
CA VAL A 332 8.98 -26.17 10.18
C VAL A 332 7.71 -25.54 9.60
N HIS A 333 7.03 -24.66 10.35
CA HIS A 333 5.83 -23.94 9.89
C HIS A 333 6.09 -23.07 8.65
N ARG A 334 7.31 -22.54 8.51
CA ARG A 334 7.73 -21.77 7.33
C ARG A 334 8.45 -22.62 6.29
N THR A 335 8.55 -23.94 6.49
CA THR A 335 9.22 -24.90 5.59
C THR A 335 10.65 -24.51 5.20
N LYS A 336 11.38 -23.87 6.12
CA LYS A 336 12.74 -23.36 5.87
C LYS A 336 13.77 -24.47 6.04
N GLU A 337 13.98 -25.27 4.99
CA GLU A 337 14.85 -26.47 5.04
C GLU A 337 16.24 -26.18 5.65
N ALA A 338 16.90 -25.09 5.27
CA ALA A 338 18.23 -24.75 5.77
C ALA A 338 18.24 -24.51 7.28
N ALA A 339 17.24 -23.80 7.82
CA ALA A 339 17.09 -23.57 9.24
C ALA A 339 16.71 -24.86 10.00
N VAL A 340 15.81 -25.67 9.43
CA VAL A 340 15.44 -26.98 10.00
C VAL A 340 16.68 -27.86 10.15
N ARG A 341 17.52 -27.96 9.11
CA ARG A 341 18.77 -28.72 9.18
C ARG A 341 19.71 -28.16 10.24
N ALA A 342 19.95 -26.85 10.25
CA ALA A 342 20.85 -26.21 11.21
C ALA A 342 20.43 -26.49 12.67
N LEU A 343 19.13 -26.43 12.98
CA LEU A 343 18.61 -26.69 14.32
C LEU A 343 18.70 -28.19 14.69
N ILE A 344 18.35 -29.09 13.78
CA ILE A 344 18.49 -30.55 13.99
C ILE A 344 19.96 -30.93 14.21
N ASP A 345 20.87 -30.40 13.38
CA ASP A 345 22.32 -30.65 13.49
C ASP A 345 22.90 -30.08 14.79
N ALA A 346 22.30 -29.00 15.31
CA ALA A 346 22.62 -28.43 16.62
C ALA A 346 22.02 -29.20 17.81
N GLY A 347 21.21 -30.24 17.55
CA GLY A 347 20.65 -31.12 18.59
C GLY A 347 19.28 -30.68 19.12
N ALA A 348 18.52 -29.88 18.38
CA ALA A 348 17.14 -29.54 18.72
C ALA A 348 16.28 -30.79 18.94
N ASP A 349 15.38 -30.75 19.92
CA ASP A 349 14.40 -31.81 20.13
C ASP A 349 13.30 -31.77 19.06
N VAL A 350 13.25 -32.84 18.28
CA VAL A 350 12.36 -33.00 17.14
C VAL A 350 11.01 -33.61 17.54
N TRP A 351 10.94 -34.35 18.64
CA TRP A 351 9.82 -35.26 18.92
C TRP A 351 8.95 -34.85 20.09
N THR A 352 9.36 -33.90 20.94
CA THR A 352 8.47 -33.39 21.98
C THR A 352 7.27 -32.64 21.38
N PRO A 353 6.02 -33.07 21.69
CA PRO A 353 4.83 -32.37 21.22
C PRO A 353 4.75 -30.95 21.78
N GLN A 354 4.33 -30.02 20.94
CA GLN A 354 4.12 -28.61 21.29
C GLN A 354 2.63 -28.26 21.24
N GLU A 355 1.95 -28.70 20.17
CA GLU A 355 0.48 -28.65 20.05
C GLU A 355 -0.02 -30.08 19.93
N ALA A 356 -0.26 -30.76 21.07
CA ALA A 356 -0.57 -32.19 21.07
C ALA A 356 -1.67 -32.56 20.05
N PRO A 357 -1.45 -33.57 19.17
CA PRO A 357 -0.35 -34.54 19.14
C PRO A 357 0.92 -34.11 18.35
N TRP A 358 1.03 -32.86 17.93
CA TRP A 358 2.03 -32.40 16.97
C TRP A 358 3.34 -31.95 17.60
N SER A 359 4.43 -32.59 17.16
CA SER A 359 5.81 -32.14 17.33
C SER A 359 6.35 -31.60 16.00
N PRO A 360 7.47 -30.84 16.00
CA PRO A 360 8.10 -30.39 14.75
C PRO A 360 8.44 -31.56 13.81
N GLY A 361 8.93 -32.67 14.36
CA GLY A 361 9.23 -33.89 13.62
C GLY A 361 8.00 -34.53 13.00
N ARG A 362 6.92 -34.66 13.77
CA ARG A 362 5.67 -35.23 13.25
C ARG A 362 5.09 -34.37 12.11
N LEU A 363 5.14 -33.03 12.24
CA LEU A 363 4.75 -32.13 11.16
C LEU A 363 5.63 -32.31 9.92
N LEU A 364 6.95 -32.38 10.09
CA LEU A 364 7.88 -32.60 8.97
C LEU A 364 7.58 -33.89 8.19
N LEU A 365 7.15 -34.96 8.87
CA LEU A 365 6.74 -36.22 8.24
C LEU A 365 5.56 -36.05 7.25
N THR A 366 4.76 -34.99 7.38
CA THR A 366 3.64 -34.67 6.48
C THR A 366 4.04 -33.82 5.27
N THR A 367 5.34 -33.50 5.12
CA THR A 367 5.87 -32.60 4.09
C THR A 367 6.96 -33.26 3.23
N PRO A 368 7.40 -32.63 2.12
CA PRO A 368 8.56 -33.10 1.36
C PRO A 368 9.87 -33.17 2.18
N LEU A 369 9.94 -32.52 3.34
CA LEU A 369 11.10 -32.53 4.24
C LEU A 369 11.12 -33.74 5.20
N ALA A 370 10.16 -34.66 5.10
CA ALA A 370 10.13 -35.91 5.88
C ALA A 370 11.47 -36.69 5.92
N PRO A 371 12.27 -36.76 4.83
CA PRO A 371 13.56 -37.45 4.86
C PRO A 371 14.54 -36.92 5.92
N LEU A 372 14.43 -35.65 6.35
CA LEU A 372 15.29 -35.06 7.38
C LEU A 372 15.13 -35.72 8.74
N VAL A 373 13.93 -36.21 9.05
CA VAL A 373 13.57 -36.72 10.38
C VAL A 373 13.22 -38.21 10.37
N SER A 374 12.89 -38.78 9.21
CA SER A 374 12.47 -40.19 9.06
C SER A 374 13.47 -41.22 9.59
N SER A 375 14.75 -40.89 9.64
CA SER A 375 15.81 -41.79 10.12
C SER A 375 16.24 -41.52 11.57
N LEU A 376 15.70 -40.47 12.20
CA LEU A 376 16.06 -40.09 13.56
C LEU A 376 15.37 -41.02 14.58
N PRO A 377 16.02 -41.31 15.73
CA PRO A 377 15.39 -42.08 16.80
C PRO A 377 14.10 -41.40 17.29
N GLY A 378 13.02 -42.16 17.45
CA GLY A 378 11.71 -41.63 17.84
C GLY A 378 10.78 -41.30 16.67
N ALA A 379 11.25 -41.42 15.43
CA ALA A 379 10.36 -41.33 14.26
C ALA A 379 9.34 -42.49 14.26
N GLU A 380 8.06 -42.14 14.33
CA GLU A 380 6.95 -43.06 14.13
C GLU A 380 6.39 -42.90 12.72
N GLU A 381 6.06 -44.02 12.05
CA GLU A 381 5.39 -43.96 10.76
C GLU A 381 3.96 -43.41 10.93
N LEU A 382 3.58 -42.47 10.06
CA LEU A 382 2.21 -41.96 10.01
C LEU A 382 1.25 -43.10 9.63
N PRO A 383 0.10 -43.23 10.31
CA PRO A 383 -0.94 -44.19 9.94
C PRO A 383 -1.31 -44.09 8.46
N ALA A 384 -1.55 -45.24 7.81
CA ALA A 384 -1.88 -45.28 6.38
C ALA A 384 -3.12 -44.44 6.00
N GLU A 385 -4.09 -44.34 6.92
CA GLU A 385 -5.30 -43.52 6.75
C GLU A 385 -4.98 -42.02 6.76
N GLU A 386 -4.09 -41.58 7.64
CA GLU A 386 -3.61 -40.19 7.70
C GLU A 386 -2.78 -39.83 6.45
N VAL A 387 -1.92 -40.74 6.00
CA VAL A 387 -1.18 -40.58 4.74
C VAL A 387 -2.13 -40.50 3.54
N ALA A 388 -3.21 -41.29 3.54
CA ALA A 388 -4.23 -41.22 2.49
C ALA A 388 -5.01 -39.90 2.53
N ALA A 389 -5.37 -39.41 3.72
CA ALA A 389 -6.03 -38.12 3.91
C ALA A 389 -5.15 -36.95 3.44
N LEU A 390 -3.86 -36.95 3.79
CA LEU A 390 -2.88 -35.95 3.34
C LEU A 390 -2.76 -35.93 1.81
N ARG A 391 -2.66 -37.11 1.17
CA ARG A 391 -2.62 -37.21 -0.30
C ARG A 391 -3.90 -36.71 -0.96
N ALA A 392 -5.07 -36.96 -0.35
CA ALA A 392 -6.34 -36.47 -0.85
C ALA A 392 -6.43 -34.94 -0.74
N ALA A 393 -5.97 -34.37 0.38
CA ALA A 393 -5.89 -32.92 0.55
C ALA A 393 -4.91 -32.29 -0.46
N ASP A 394 -3.71 -32.88 -0.64
CA ASP A 394 -2.73 -32.43 -1.64
C ASP A 394 -3.30 -32.41 -3.06
N ALA A 395 -4.06 -33.45 -3.43
CA ALA A 395 -4.71 -33.52 -4.73
C ALA A 395 -5.77 -32.42 -4.90
N LEU A 396 -6.59 -32.15 -3.87
CA LEU A 396 -7.59 -31.09 -3.92
C LEU A 396 -6.96 -29.70 -3.96
N ILE A 397 -5.90 -29.45 -3.18
CA ILE A 397 -5.15 -28.19 -3.23
C ILE A 397 -4.60 -27.97 -4.65
N ALA A 398 -3.98 -29.00 -5.22
CA ALA A 398 -3.45 -28.95 -6.59
C ALA A 398 -4.53 -28.71 -7.65
N ALA A 399 -5.77 -29.16 -7.43
CA ALA A 399 -6.89 -28.93 -8.35
C ALA A 399 -7.26 -27.45 -8.48
N PHE A 400 -7.04 -26.62 -7.44
CA PHE A 400 -7.24 -25.17 -7.52
C PHE A 400 -6.01 -24.40 -8.04
N GLY A 401 -4.89 -25.09 -8.20
CA GLY A 401 -3.65 -24.56 -8.76
C GLY A 401 -2.56 -24.28 -7.72
N ASP A 402 -1.39 -23.96 -8.25
CA ASP A 402 -0.13 -23.73 -7.54
C ASP A 402 0.22 -22.24 -7.43
N HIS A 403 -0.66 -21.36 -7.90
CA HIS A 403 -0.49 -19.91 -7.85
C HIS A 403 -1.41 -19.30 -6.81
N PRO A 404 -0.97 -18.23 -6.10
CA PRO A 404 -1.85 -17.46 -5.22
C PRO A 404 -3.10 -16.98 -5.96
N LEU A 405 -4.26 -17.17 -5.35
CA LEU A 405 -5.55 -16.75 -5.92
C LEU A 405 -5.94 -15.39 -5.34
N TRP A 406 -6.51 -14.51 -6.16
CA TRP A 406 -7.09 -13.27 -5.67
C TRP A 406 -8.42 -13.56 -4.99
N THR A 407 -8.39 -13.73 -3.67
CA THR A 407 -9.57 -14.13 -2.88
C THR A 407 -10.19 -12.99 -2.08
N GLU A 408 -9.54 -11.83 -1.96
CA GLU A 408 -10.04 -10.73 -1.13
C GLU A 408 -11.45 -10.28 -1.55
N GLY A 409 -12.40 -10.33 -0.62
CA GLY A 409 -13.80 -9.97 -0.84
C GLY A 409 -14.66 -11.07 -1.48
N LEU A 410 -14.07 -12.21 -1.84
CA LEU A 410 -14.78 -13.32 -2.46
C LEU A 410 -15.59 -14.10 -1.42
N GLY A 411 -16.87 -14.27 -1.71
CA GLY A 411 -17.72 -15.32 -1.18
C GLY A 411 -17.79 -16.49 -2.15
N ILE A 412 -17.63 -17.70 -1.64
CA ILE A 412 -17.82 -18.93 -2.41
C ILE A 412 -18.57 -19.98 -1.60
N CYS A 413 -19.41 -20.78 -2.25
CA CYS A 413 -20.06 -21.94 -1.64
C CYS A 413 -19.91 -23.17 -2.53
N PHE A 414 -19.46 -24.27 -1.95
CA PHE A 414 -19.34 -25.58 -2.57
C PHE A 414 -20.55 -26.45 -2.19
N VAL A 415 -21.29 -26.96 -3.18
CA VAL A 415 -22.53 -27.72 -2.97
C VAL A 415 -22.47 -29.08 -3.65
N ARG A 416 -22.64 -30.15 -2.86
CA ARG A 416 -22.56 -31.53 -3.36
C ARG A 416 -23.84 -31.97 -4.06
N ASP A 417 -23.72 -32.83 -5.07
CA ASP A 417 -24.82 -33.60 -5.68
C ASP A 417 -25.95 -32.78 -6.33
N LEU A 418 -25.77 -31.47 -6.55
CA LEU A 418 -26.77 -30.62 -7.20
C LEU A 418 -26.31 -30.15 -8.59
N THR A 419 -27.28 -30.05 -9.50
CA THR A 419 -27.10 -29.40 -10.81
C THR A 419 -27.34 -27.90 -10.71
N GLU A 420 -26.86 -27.13 -11.69
CA GLU A 420 -27.09 -25.69 -11.72
C GLU A 420 -28.57 -25.34 -11.69
N ASP A 421 -29.39 -26.07 -12.45
CA ASP A 421 -30.84 -25.85 -12.50
C ASP A 421 -31.51 -26.11 -11.15
N GLU A 422 -31.00 -27.05 -10.36
CA GLU A 422 -31.52 -27.33 -9.02
C GLU A 422 -31.10 -26.23 -8.03
N VAL A 423 -29.84 -25.79 -8.07
CA VAL A 423 -29.37 -24.67 -7.24
C VAL A 423 -30.14 -23.39 -7.55
N ILE A 424 -30.31 -23.05 -8.83
CA ILE A 424 -31.04 -21.85 -9.26
C ILE A 424 -32.50 -21.90 -8.78
N ARG A 425 -33.16 -23.07 -8.83
CA ARG A 425 -34.52 -23.24 -8.31
C ARG A 425 -34.60 -23.04 -6.80
N ARG A 426 -33.61 -23.52 -6.04
CA ARG A 426 -33.53 -23.34 -4.58
C ARG A 426 -33.27 -21.89 -4.18
N LEU A 427 -32.53 -21.16 -5.01
CA LEU A 427 -32.31 -19.71 -4.86
C LEU A 427 -33.52 -18.87 -5.31
N GLY A 428 -34.63 -19.50 -5.72
CA GLY A 428 -35.89 -18.80 -6.03
C GLY A 428 -36.02 -18.30 -7.47
N ALA A 429 -35.12 -18.70 -8.38
CA ALA A 429 -35.13 -18.26 -9.77
C ALA A 429 -35.50 -19.38 -10.77
N ASP A 430 -35.93 -18.97 -11.97
CA ASP A 430 -36.18 -19.87 -13.09
C ASP A 430 -34.88 -20.09 -13.87
N PRO A 431 -34.35 -21.33 -13.95
CA PRO A 431 -33.12 -21.60 -14.68
C PRO A 431 -33.15 -21.13 -16.14
N ALA A 432 -34.31 -21.17 -16.80
CA ALA A 432 -34.44 -20.71 -18.18
C ALA A 432 -34.17 -19.20 -18.36
N ARG A 433 -34.20 -18.42 -17.28
CA ARG A 433 -33.94 -16.97 -17.25
C ARG A 433 -32.52 -16.60 -16.83
N CYS A 434 -31.70 -17.57 -16.46
CA CYS A 434 -30.33 -17.37 -16.01
C CYS A 434 -29.36 -17.95 -17.06
N PRO A 435 -29.16 -17.31 -18.22
CA PRO A 435 -28.17 -17.77 -19.20
C PRO A 435 -26.76 -17.66 -18.59
N ARG A 436 -25.83 -18.47 -19.12
CA ARG A 436 -24.43 -18.38 -18.73
C ARG A 436 -23.78 -17.21 -19.45
N THR A 437 -23.31 -16.22 -18.71
CA THR A 437 -22.62 -15.04 -19.28
C THR A 437 -21.36 -14.71 -18.47
N GLY A 438 -20.41 -14.01 -19.10
CA GLY A 438 -19.27 -13.43 -18.40
C GLY A 438 -19.70 -12.28 -17.49
N LEU A 439 -18.78 -11.79 -16.66
CA LEU A 439 -19.05 -10.67 -15.73
C LEU A 439 -19.37 -9.36 -16.48
N GLU A 440 -18.74 -9.13 -17.64
CA GLU A 440 -18.99 -7.95 -18.50
C GLU A 440 -20.42 -7.92 -19.09
N ASP A 441 -21.03 -9.10 -19.22
CA ASP A 441 -22.39 -9.30 -19.73
C ASP A 441 -23.35 -9.74 -18.59
N ALA A 442 -23.03 -9.41 -17.34
CA ALA A 442 -23.88 -9.69 -16.20
C ALA A 442 -25.16 -8.82 -16.23
N PRO A 443 -26.28 -9.28 -15.66
CA PRO A 443 -27.56 -8.56 -15.68
C PRO A 443 -27.66 -7.42 -14.65
N PHE A 444 -26.52 -6.98 -14.07
CA PHE A 444 -26.42 -5.96 -13.03
C PHE A 444 -25.19 -5.08 -13.25
N ASP A 445 -25.17 -3.87 -12.67
CA ASP A 445 -24.01 -3.00 -12.70
C ASP A 445 -22.92 -3.53 -11.76
N THR A 446 -21.78 -3.93 -12.32
CA THR A 446 -20.63 -4.44 -11.56
C THR A 446 -19.93 -3.36 -10.74
N ASP A 447 -20.15 -2.08 -11.07
CA ASP A 447 -19.61 -0.95 -10.31
C ASP A 447 -20.54 -0.51 -9.15
N ASP A 448 -21.78 -1.04 -9.08
CA ASP A 448 -22.72 -0.82 -7.97
C ASP A 448 -22.64 -1.94 -6.93
N PHE A 449 -21.95 -1.67 -5.82
CA PHE A 449 -21.79 -2.61 -4.72
C PHE A 449 -23.11 -3.12 -4.14
N ASP A 450 -24.15 -2.29 -4.04
CA ASP A 450 -25.44 -2.72 -3.49
C ASP A 450 -26.18 -3.66 -4.45
N GLU A 451 -25.93 -3.54 -5.76
CA GLU A 451 -26.50 -4.42 -6.78
C GLU A 451 -25.76 -5.76 -6.88
N THR A 452 -24.43 -5.74 -6.81
CA THR A 452 -23.60 -6.96 -6.81
C THR A 452 -23.92 -7.88 -5.64
N LEU A 453 -24.17 -7.34 -4.43
CA LEU A 453 -24.56 -8.11 -3.24
C LEU A 453 -25.91 -8.83 -3.38
N ARG A 454 -26.75 -8.44 -4.35
CA ARG A 454 -28.04 -9.08 -4.61
C ARG A 454 -27.91 -10.25 -5.58
N HIS A 455 -26.76 -10.43 -6.20
CA HIS A 455 -26.57 -11.42 -7.24
C HIS A 455 -25.53 -12.46 -6.85
N VAL A 456 -25.76 -13.71 -7.24
CA VAL A 456 -24.79 -14.80 -7.11
C VAL A 456 -24.57 -15.47 -8.45
N GLY A 457 -23.35 -15.90 -8.72
CA GLY A 457 -22.99 -16.66 -9.91
C GLY A 457 -22.97 -18.15 -9.62
N VAL A 458 -23.82 -18.92 -10.31
CA VAL A 458 -23.89 -20.38 -10.16
C VAL A 458 -23.13 -21.07 -11.30
N ARG A 459 -22.34 -22.08 -10.96
CA ARG A 459 -21.57 -22.89 -11.90
C ARG A 459 -21.47 -24.36 -11.49
N ALA A 460 -21.68 -25.29 -12.40
CA ALA A 460 -21.37 -26.70 -12.20
C ALA A 460 -19.86 -26.94 -12.13
N VAL A 461 -19.44 -27.86 -11.27
CA VAL A 461 -18.07 -28.38 -11.26
C VAL A 461 -18.03 -29.71 -11.99
N GLU A 462 -17.07 -29.87 -12.90
CA GLU A 462 -16.86 -31.13 -13.61
C GLU A 462 -16.20 -32.15 -12.66
N GLY A 463 -16.86 -33.29 -12.44
CA GLY A 463 -16.39 -34.33 -11.52
C GLY A 463 -17.34 -35.53 -11.42
N ALA A 464 -16.86 -36.64 -10.84
CA ALA A 464 -17.55 -37.94 -10.87
C ALA A 464 -18.89 -38.02 -10.12
N GLN A 465 -19.19 -37.08 -9.21
CA GLN A 465 -20.38 -37.09 -8.35
C GLN A 465 -21.40 -35.98 -8.67
N GLY A 466 -21.04 -35.02 -9.54
CA GLY A 466 -21.84 -33.81 -9.75
C GLY A 466 -21.77 -32.83 -8.56
N GLY A 467 -21.96 -31.54 -8.84
CA GLY A 467 -21.86 -30.50 -7.83
C GLY A 467 -21.87 -29.10 -8.45
N CYS A 468 -22.07 -28.10 -7.61
CA CYS A 468 -22.08 -26.70 -8.01
C CYS A 468 -21.25 -25.84 -7.07
N VAL A 469 -20.74 -24.77 -7.64
CA VAL A 469 -20.09 -23.67 -6.94
C VAL A 469 -20.93 -22.41 -7.15
N ILE A 470 -21.16 -21.70 -6.06
CA ILE A 470 -21.84 -20.41 -6.03
C ILE A 470 -20.79 -19.37 -5.62
N THR A 471 -20.69 -18.26 -6.34
CA THR A 471 -19.73 -17.18 -6.01
C THR A 471 -20.42 -15.83 -5.96
N GLN A 472 -19.87 -14.93 -5.15
CA GLN A 472 -20.28 -13.53 -5.06
C GLN A 472 -19.10 -12.67 -4.61
N ASP A 473 -19.06 -11.41 -5.02
CA ASP A 473 -18.23 -10.38 -4.38
C ASP A 473 -18.93 -9.89 -3.10
N GLY A 474 -18.92 -10.73 -2.07
CA GLY A 474 -19.68 -10.50 -0.84
C GLY A 474 -19.80 -11.74 0.04
N TYR A 475 -20.50 -11.63 1.17
CA TYR A 475 -20.56 -12.68 2.18
C TYR A 475 -21.78 -13.61 2.05
N GLN A 476 -22.74 -13.34 1.16
CA GLN A 476 -24.03 -14.06 1.09
C GLN A 476 -23.86 -15.57 0.91
N THR A 477 -22.82 -16.01 0.20
CA THR A 477 -22.55 -17.45 -0.01
C THR A 477 -22.24 -18.23 1.28
N SER A 478 -21.92 -17.53 2.36
CA SER A 478 -21.69 -18.08 3.70
C SER A 478 -22.82 -17.77 4.68
N ASP A 479 -23.86 -17.08 4.22
CA ASP A 479 -25.01 -16.67 5.02
C ASP A 479 -25.90 -17.88 5.39
N PRO A 480 -26.38 -17.98 6.64
CA PRO A 480 -27.16 -19.13 7.10
C PRO A 480 -28.42 -19.40 6.29
N GLU A 481 -29.16 -18.36 5.88
CA GLU A 481 -30.42 -18.47 5.15
C GLU A 481 -30.18 -19.05 3.75
N LEU A 482 -29.17 -18.51 3.04
CA LEU A 482 -28.77 -19.04 1.73
C LEU A 482 -28.29 -20.48 1.84
N LEU A 483 -27.37 -20.77 2.78
CA LEU A 483 -26.80 -22.11 2.99
C LEU A 483 -27.87 -23.15 3.34
N SER A 484 -28.85 -22.78 4.17
CA SER A 484 -29.97 -23.65 4.53
C SER A 484 -30.85 -23.97 3.31
N ALA A 485 -31.12 -22.98 2.46
CA ALA A 485 -31.92 -23.17 1.25
C ALA A 485 -31.25 -24.13 0.25
N ILE A 486 -29.93 -24.02 0.06
CA ILE A 486 -29.20 -24.83 -0.93
C ILE A 486 -28.82 -26.23 -0.41
N SER A 487 -28.66 -26.41 0.90
CA SER A 487 -28.14 -27.66 1.49
C SER A 487 -29.21 -28.72 1.80
N ALA A 488 -30.50 -28.47 1.56
CA ALA A 488 -31.56 -29.44 1.83
C ALA A 488 -31.34 -30.78 1.08
N GLY A 489 -31.19 -31.89 1.81
CA GLY A 489 -30.91 -33.20 1.24
C GLY A 489 -29.48 -33.38 0.71
N THR A 490 -28.56 -32.47 1.03
CA THR A 490 -27.15 -32.53 0.63
C THR A 490 -26.24 -31.84 1.66
N THR A 491 -24.98 -31.61 1.30
CA THR A 491 -24.01 -30.85 2.09
C THR A 491 -23.53 -29.65 1.27
N ALA A 492 -23.40 -28.50 1.94
CA ALA A 492 -22.82 -27.30 1.38
C ALA A 492 -21.81 -26.71 2.36
N TYR A 493 -20.76 -26.09 1.84
CA TYR A 493 -19.80 -25.34 2.65
C TYR A 493 -19.59 -23.96 2.04
N GLY A 494 -19.94 -22.92 2.80
CA GLY A 494 -19.73 -21.52 2.43
C GLY A 494 -18.43 -20.97 3.01
N LEU A 495 -17.74 -20.13 2.25
CA LEU A 495 -16.52 -19.42 2.62
C LEU A 495 -16.67 -17.93 2.30
N TYR A 496 -16.10 -17.09 3.14
CA TYR A 496 -15.95 -15.68 2.87
C TYR A 496 -14.56 -15.18 3.28
N PHE A 497 -13.84 -14.62 2.31
CA PHE A 497 -12.53 -14.00 2.50
C PHE A 497 -12.73 -12.52 2.81
N ASN A 498 -12.72 -12.17 4.09
CA ASN A 498 -13.06 -10.82 4.54
C ASN A 498 -11.91 -9.83 4.23
N PRO A 499 -12.16 -8.74 3.46
CA PRO A 499 -11.14 -7.71 3.19
C PRO A 499 -10.59 -7.03 4.46
N LYS A 500 -11.33 -7.10 5.57
CA LYS A 500 -10.89 -6.56 6.88
C LYS A 500 -10.01 -7.53 7.67
N GLY A 501 -9.75 -8.72 7.14
CA GLY A 501 -8.98 -9.79 7.77
C GLY A 501 -9.84 -11.00 8.17
N GLY A 502 -9.23 -12.18 8.11
CA GLY A 502 -9.86 -13.47 8.44
C GLY A 502 -10.53 -14.14 7.24
N THR A 503 -10.61 -15.47 7.27
CA THR A 503 -11.40 -16.28 6.34
C THR A 503 -12.44 -17.03 7.14
N PHE A 504 -13.72 -16.85 6.83
CA PHE A 504 -14.82 -17.41 7.62
C PHE A 504 -15.52 -18.52 6.83
N GLY A 505 -15.75 -19.66 7.47
CA GLY A 505 -16.37 -20.83 6.88
C GLY A 505 -17.62 -21.28 7.64
N SER A 506 -18.61 -21.81 6.92
CA SER A 506 -19.84 -22.37 7.50
C SER A 506 -20.23 -23.66 6.76
N LEU A 507 -20.39 -24.75 7.52
CA LEU A 507 -20.86 -26.04 7.02
C LEU A 507 -22.36 -26.19 7.24
N ALA A 508 -23.08 -26.54 6.19
CA ALA A 508 -24.50 -26.86 6.24
C ALA A 508 -24.78 -28.28 5.76
N ARG A 509 -25.65 -29.01 6.45
CA ARG A 509 -26.10 -30.36 6.10
C ARG A 509 -27.61 -30.45 6.23
N ASP A 510 -28.26 -30.92 5.18
CA ASP A 510 -29.71 -31.15 5.15
C ASP A 510 -30.55 -29.92 5.55
N GLY A 511 -30.07 -28.72 5.20
CA GLY A 511 -30.75 -27.46 5.50
C GLY A 511 -30.46 -26.86 6.87
N GLU A 512 -29.53 -27.44 7.64
CA GLU A 512 -29.15 -26.97 8.97
C GLU A 512 -27.66 -26.59 9.02
N ILE A 513 -27.34 -25.50 9.72
CA ILE A 513 -25.95 -25.10 9.97
C ILE A 513 -25.35 -26.00 11.05
N VAL A 514 -24.32 -26.74 10.68
CA VAL A 514 -23.64 -27.72 11.55
C VAL A 514 -22.51 -27.05 12.34
N GLY A 515 -21.85 -26.05 11.76
CA GLY A 515 -20.78 -25.32 12.41
C GLY A 515 -20.28 -24.16 11.56
N SER A 516 -19.65 -23.20 12.25
CA SER A 516 -18.96 -22.06 11.65
C SER A 516 -17.60 -21.90 12.29
N GLU A 517 -16.61 -21.47 11.51
CA GLU A 517 -15.21 -21.41 11.92
C GLU A 517 -14.48 -20.24 11.24
N GLU A 518 -13.37 -19.82 11.84
CA GLU A 518 -12.41 -18.94 11.20
C GLU A 518 -11.20 -19.77 10.77
N ILE A 519 -10.98 -19.86 9.46
CA ILE A 519 -9.99 -20.71 8.84
C ILE A 519 -8.64 -20.00 8.85
N GLY A 520 -7.59 -20.77 9.19
CA GLY A 520 -6.21 -20.33 9.04
C GLY A 520 -5.70 -19.35 10.10
N MET A 521 -6.42 -19.19 11.22
CA MET A 521 -5.94 -18.34 12.30
C MET A 521 -4.70 -18.95 12.97
N TRP A 522 -4.79 -20.11 13.62
CA TRP A 522 -3.65 -20.77 14.27
C TRP A 522 -3.98 -22.25 14.51
N GLY A 523 -3.05 -23.15 14.20
CA GLY A 523 -3.20 -24.58 14.53
C GLY A 523 -2.98 -24.79 16.02
N HIS A 524 -4.05 -24.90 16.79
CA HIS A 524 -4.04 -25.30 18.19
C HIS A 524 -4.35 -26.79 18.31
N GLY A 525 -3.88 -27.44 19.38
CA GLY A 525 -4.20 -28.84 19.67
C GLY A 525 -5.69 -29.16 19.86
N LEU A 526 -6.59 -28.16 19.77
CA LEU A 526 -8.05 -28.32 19.81
C LEU A 526 -8.71 -28.23 18.43
N ASP A 527 -7.97 -27.89 17.38
CA ASP A 527 -8.52 -27.82 16.03
C ASP A 527 -8.88 -29.20 15.49
N PRO A 528 -9.87 -29.30 14.58
CA PRO A 528 -10.21 -30.56 13.93
C PRO A 528 -9.01 -31.21 13.25
N ASP A 529 -8.90 -32.54 13.26
CA ASP A 529 -7.82 -33.28 12.58
C ASP A 529 -7.66 -32.88 11.10
N ALA A 530 -8.76 -32.45 10.47
CA ALA A 530 -8.76 -31.94 9.11
C ALA A 530 -7.87 -30.70 8.93
N PHE A 531 -7.77 -29.81 9.93
CA PHE A 531 -6.93 -28.61 9.88
C PHE A 531 -5.47 -28.94 9.56
N TRP A 532 -4.94 -29.98 10.19
CA TRP A 532 -3.57 -30.45 10.00
C TRP A 532 -3.35 -31.10 8.63
N THR A 533 -4.40 -31.72 8.08
CA THR A 533 -4.38 -32.37 6.78
C THR A 533 -4.25 -31.36 5.64
N PHE A 534 -4.93 -30.21 5.73
CA PHE A 534 -4.88 -29.13 4.74
C PHE A 534 -3.73 -28.13 4.95
N ARG A 535 -2.89 -28.36 5.96
CA ARG A 535 -1.65 -27.60 6.21
C ARG A 535 -1.83 -26.09 6.37
N PHE A 536 -2.92 -25.64 6.97
CA PHE A 536 -3.11 -24.23 7.36
C PHE A 536 -2.04 -23.70 8.32
N TRP A 537 -1.29 -24.61 8.96
CA TRP A 537 -0.13 -24.30 9.76
C TRP A 537 1.09 -23.88 8.92
N GLN A 538 1.14 -24.19 7.62
CA GLN A 538 2.18 -23.72 6.71
C GLN A 538 1.93 -22.27 6.34
N ARG A 539 2.89 -21.40 6.65
CA ARG A 539 2.74 -19.95 6.46
C ARG A 539 3.74 -19.38 5.45
N ASP A 540 4.35 -20.21 4.61
CA ASP A 540 5.25 -19.70 3.57
C ASP A 540 4.42 -18.93 2.51
N PRO A 541 4.83 -17.73 2.08
CA PRO A 541 4.14 -16.97 1.02
C PRO A 541 4.05 -17.71 -0.32
N GLY A 542 4.92 -18.70 -0.56
CA GLY A 542 4.89 -19.57 -1.73
C GLY A 542 3.90 -20.73 -1.62
N PHE A 543 3.28 -20.95 -0.45
CA PHE A 543 2.13 -21.86 -0.32
C PHE A 543 0.90 -21.16 -0.92
N PRO A 544 0.06 -21.85 -1.72
CA PRO A 544 -1.03 -21.22 -2.46
C PRO A 544 -2.17 -20.80 -1.52
N PHE A 545 -1.98 -19.66 -0.85
CA PHE A 545 -2.96 -19.07 0.05
C PHE A 545 -4.31 -18.93 -0.65
N GLY A 546 -5.35 -19.53 -0.06
CA GLY A 546 -6.70 -19.58 -0.61
C GLY A 546 -7.03 -20.92 -1.27
N ALA A 547 -6.08 -21.57 -1.95
CA ALA A 547 -6.30 -22.89 -2.55
C ALA A 547 -6.52 -23.98 -1.50
N ASP A 548 -5.80 -23.89 -0.37
CA ASP A 548 -5.99 -24.70 0.83
C ASP A 548 -7.36 -24.51 1.47
N ALA A 549 -7.81 -23.26 1.60
CA ALA A 549 -9.15 -22.94 2.11
C ALA A 549 -10.25 -23.48 1.17
N PHE A 550 -10.10 -23.30 -0.15
CA PHE A 550 -11.03 -23.86 -1.13
C PHE A 550 -11.04 -25.39 -1.09
N ALA A 551 -9.87 -26.02 -1.01
CA ALA A 551 -9.73 -27.48 -0.91
C ALA A 551 -10.39 -28.03 0.36
N TYR A 552 -10.18 -27.36 1.49
CA TYR A 552 -10.83 -27.72 2.74
C TYR A 552 -12.35 -27.60 2.67
N ALA A 553 -12.87 -26.48 2.16
CA ALA A 553 -14.32 -26.30 1.99
C ALA A 553 -14.93 -27.31 1.02
N CYS A 554 -14.23 -27.61 -0.08
CA CYS A 554 -14.61 -28.63 -1.04
C CYS A 554 -14.70 -30.01 -0.37
N ALA A 555 -13.67 -30.41 0.38
CA ALA A 555 -13.65 -31.66 1.12
C ALA A 555 -14.71 -31.72 2.22
N ALA A 556 -14.93 -30.64 2.95
CA ALA A 556 -15.95 -30.54 4.00
C ALA A 556 -17.38 -30.62 3.44
N ALA A 557 -17.60 -30.07 2.24
CA ALA A 557 -18.83 -30.29 1.46
C ALA A 557 -18.95 -31.72 0.93
N GLY A 558 -17.86 -32.49 0.93
CA GLY A 558 -17.78 -33.84 0.39
C GLY A 558 -17.71 -33.87 -1.14
N LEU A 559 -17.24 -32.79 -1.76
CA LEU A 559 -16.96 -32.71 -3.19
C LEU A 559 -15.54 -33.20 -3.50
N VAL A 560 -15.40 -33.87 -4.64
CA VAL A 560 -14.10 -34.26 -5.21
C VAL A 560 -14.02 -33.66 -6.59
N ILE A 561 -13.01 -32.82 -6.81
CA ILE A 561 -12.82 -32.05 -8.04
C ILE A 561 -11.41 -32.30 -8.56
N ASP A 562 -11.28 -32.45 -9.88
CA ASP A 562 -9.98 -32.68 -10.53
C ASP A 562 -9.39 -31.37 -11.11
N ASP A 563 -10.26 -30.41 -11.45
CA ASP A 563 -9.88 -29.04 -11.86
C ASP A 563 -10.89 -28.02 -11.29
N GLY A 564 -10.43 -27.26 -10.30
CA GLY A 564 -11.22 -26.24 -9.61
C GLY A 564 -10.95 -24.82 -10.09
N ARG A 565 -9.99 -24.61 -11.01
CA ARG A 565 -9.52 -23.26 -11.39
C ARG A 565 -10.63 -22.41 -11.97
N GLU A 566 -11.40 -23.00 -12.88
CA GLU A 566 -12.53 -22.30 -13.50
C GLU A 566 -13.73 -22.11 -12.55
N ALA A 567 -13.81 -22.91 -11.48
CA ALA A 567 -14.87 -22.81 -10.48
C ALA A 567 -14.63 -21.63 -9.52
N VAL A 568 -13.37 -21.30 -9.24
CA VAL A 568 -12.97 -20.17 -8.38
C VAL A 568 -12.63 -18.89 -9.15
N ASP A 569 -12.45 -18.96 -10.48
CA ASP A 569 -12.21 -17.79 -11.31
C ASP A 569 -13.45 -16.88 -11.37
N ARG A 570 -13.30 -15.65 -10.87
CA ARG A 570 -14.33 -14.61 -10.86
C ARG A 570 -14.77 -14.15 -12.26
N HIS A 571 -13.91 -14.29 -13.26
CA HIS A 571 -14.19 -13.85 -14.63
C HIS A 571 -14.83 -14.95 -15.49
N ALA A 572 -14.81 -16.20 -15.01
CA ALA A 572 -15.34 -17.31 -15.77
C ALA A 572 -16.87 -17.19 -15.92
N PRO A 573 -17.46 -17.57 -17.07
CA PRO A 573 -18.89 -17.41 -17.31
C PRO A 573 -19.78 -18.21 -16.35
N ARG A 574 -20.77 -17.53 -15.74
CA ARG A 574 -21.66 -18.05 -14.71
C ARG A 574 -23.12 -17.79 -15.04
N ARG A 575 -24.01 -18.54 -14.40
CA ARG A 575 -25.45 -18.28 -14.45
C ARG A 575 -25.79 -17.37 -13.28
N TRP A 576 -26.08 -16.11 -13.59
CA TRP A 576 -26.35 -15.09 -12.58
C TRP A 576 -27.79 -15.22 -12.05
N VAL A 577 -27.91 -15.20 -10.72
CA VAL A 577 -29.19 -15.31 -10.01
C VAL A 577 -29.32 -14.11 -9.09
N GLU A 578 -30.39 -13.33 -9.26
CA GLU A 578 -30.79 -12.33 -8.28
C GLU A 578 -31.43 -13.05 -7.08
N LEU A 579 -30.84 -12.89 -5.90
CA LEU A 579 -31.36 -13.43 -4.64
C LEU A 579 -32.67 -12.74 -4.29
N PRO A 580 -33.71 -13.45 -3.82
CA PRO A 580 -34.92 -12.82 -3.31
C PRO A 580 -34.68 -12.21 -1.92
N PRO A 581 -35.50 -11.24 -1.45
CA PRO A 581 -35.30 -10.56 -0.17
C PRO A 581 -35.22 -11.46 1.06
N GLU A 582 -35.79 -12.67 1.01
CA GLU A 582 -35.74 -13.64 2.11
C GLU A 582 -34.39 -14.36 2.21
N LEU A 583 -33.54 -14.24 1.20
CA LEU A 583 -32.18 -14.81 1.12
C LEU A 583 -31.12 -13.71 0.98
N ARG A 584 -31.44 -12.47 1.40
CA ARG A 584 -30.56 -11.29 1.29
C ARG A 584 -30.16 -10.72 2.63
#